data_AF-A0A7S2JBX2-F1
#
_entry.id   AF-A0A7S2JBX2-F1
#
_cell.length_a   1.000
_cell.length_b   1.000
_cell.length_c   1.000
_cell.angle_alpha   90.00
_cell.angle_beta   90.00
_cell.angle_gamma   90.00
#
_symmetry.space_group_name_H-M   'P 1'
#
loop_
_entity.id
_entity.type
_entity.pdbx_description
1 polymer ?
#
loop_
_entity_poly.entity_id
_entity_poly.type
_entity_poly.pdbx_seq_one_letter_code
_entity_poly.pdbx_strand_id
1 'polypeptide(L)'
;DGQPLMSLEEWVLLLREARLIGSSLTKRDACLCFLWSRMCVVDARIGRWAALENSLPFEGLLEALCRVSVVKGLPTLAQVLANGYSSAAGVHAYLESLSREDVAAIDQSAAGWGAEPKQPVADSV
;
A
#
# COMPACT_ATOMS: atom_id res chain seq x y z
N ASP A 1 12.72 14.14 -22.44
CA ASP A 1 11.52 13.40 -22.01
C ASP A 1 11.65 13.08 -20.53
N GLY A 2 10.81 13.71 -19.69
CA GLY A 2 10.87 13.54 -18.23
C GLY A 2 10.21 12.23 -17.83
N GLN A 3 10.83 11.48 -16.92
CA GLN A 3 10.17 10.31 -16.34
C GLN A 3 8.93 10.75 -15.56
N PRO A 4 7.81 9.99 -15.63
CA PRO A 4 6.63 10.30 -14.86
C PRO A 4 6.93 10.18 -13.35
N LEU A 5 6.56 11.21 -12.60
CA LEU A 5 6.74 11.28 -11.15
C LEU A 5 5.36 11.32 -10.49
N MET A 6 5.25 10.73 -9.29
CA MET A 6 4.03 10.77 -8.48
C MET A 6 4.23 11.64 -7.25
N SER A 7 3.48 12.73 -7.15
CA SER A 7 3.45 13.58 -5.95
C SER A 7 2.78 12.88 -4.76
N LEU A 8 3.02 13.41 -3.55
CA LEU A 8 2.32 12.94 -2.35
C LEU A 8 0.80 13.10 -2.46
N GLU A 9 0.34 14.16 -3.11
CA GLU A 9 -1.09 14.45 -3.30
C GLU A 9 -1.75 13.40 -4.19
N GLU A 10 -1.14 13.08 -5.33
CA GLU A 10 -1.60 12.02 -6.24
C GLU A 10 -1.56 10.65 -5.56
N TRP A 11 -0.52 10.34 -4.79
CA TRP A 11 -0.42 9.11 -4.01
C TRP A 11 -1.55 8.96 -2.99
N VAL A 12 -1.80 10.00 -2.18
CA VAL A 12 -2.87 9.97 -1.18
C VAL A 12 -4.24 9.89 -1.86
N LEU A 13 -4.43 10.56 -3.00
CA LEU A 13 -5.65 10.46 -3.80
C LEU A 13 -5.86 9.04 -4.32
N LEU A 14 -4.82 8.42 -4.91
CA LEU A 14 -4.84 7.03 -5.38
C LEU A 14 -5.32 6.07 -4.29
N LEU A 15 -4.72 6.15 -3.08
CA LEU A 15 -5.09 5.26 -1.98
C LEU A 15 -6.51 5.51 -1.45
N ARG A 16 -7.02 6.74 -1.54
CA ARG A 16 -8.39 7.07 -1.16
C ARG A 16 -9.40 6.50 -2.15
N GLU A 17 -9.16 6.69 -3.44
CA GLU A 17 -10.03 6.18 -4.51
C GLU A 17 -10.02 4.64 -4.54
N ALA A 18 -8.87 4.03 -4.26
CA ALA A 18 -8.75 2.58 -4.08
C ALA A 18 -9.34 2.06 -2.75
N ARG A 19 -9.89 2.96 -1.89
CA ARG A 19 -10.44 2.63 -0.56
C ARG A 19 -9.48 1.88 0.36
N LEU A 20 -8.18 2.13 0.20
CA LEU A 20 -7.14 1.53 1.02
C LEU A 20 -6.94 2.28 2.34
N ILE A 21 -7.22 3.59 2.37
CA ILE A 21 -7.20 4.36 3.62
C ILE A 21 -8.43 4.03 4.47
N GLY A 22 -8.20 3.52 5.67
CA GLY A 22 -9.24 3.03 6.57
C GLY A 22 -8.74 2.86 8.01
N SER A 23 -9.27 1.87 8.73
CA SER A 23 -8.93 1.68 10.15
C SER A 23 -7.55 1.06 10.37
N SER A 24 -7.11 0.17 9.48
CA SER A 24 -5.76 -0.43 9.54
C SER A 24 -4.66 0.40 8.87
N LEU A 25 -5.01 1.19 7.85
CA LEU A 25 -4.07 2.06 7.14
C LEU A 25 -4.58 3.50 7.20
N THR A 26 -3.95 4.31 8.05
CA THR A 26 -4.35 5.71 8.20
C THR A 26 -3.70 6.58 7.13
N LYS A 27 -4.20 7.82 6.97
CA LYS A 27 -3.52 8.83 6.12
C LYS A 27 -2.07 9.06 6.57
N ARG A 28 -1.78 8.96 7.87
CA ARG A 28 -0.43 9.08 8.41
C ARG A 28 0.47 7.95 7.89
N ASP A 29 -0.02 6.71 7.90
CA ASP A 29 0.72 5.56 7.41
C ASP A 29 0.96 5.64 5.90
N ALA A 30 -0.02 6.11 5.15
CA ALA A 30 0.12 6.40 3.72
C ALA A 30 1.24 7.43 3.44
N CYS A 31 1.30 8.51 4.22
CA CYS A 31 2.37 9.51 4.10
C CYS A 31 3.74 8.93 4.48
N LEU A 32 3.79 8.06 5.50
CA LEU A 32 5.02 7.37 5.87
C LEU A 32 5.48 6.40 4.78
N CYS A 33 4.57 5.63 4.17
CA CYS A 33 4.88 4.78 3.01
C CYS A 33 5.53 5.62 1.90
N PHE A 34 4.94 6.76 1.56
CA PHE A 34 5.49 7.67 0.55
C PHE A 34 6.90 8.15 0.92
N LEU A 35 7.05 8.73 2.11
CA LEU A 35 8.30 9.36 2.53
C LEU A 35 9.46 8.36 2.55
N TRP A 36 9.20 7.15 3.03
CA TRP A 36 10.21 6.10 3.17
C TRP A 36 10.50 5.34 1.87
N SER A 37 9.71 5.56 0.83
CA SER A 37 9.91 4.94 -0.50
C SER A 37 10.61 5.84 -1.49
N ARG A 38 10.97 7.07 -1.08
CA ARG A 38 11.86 7.94 -1.84
C ARG A 38 13.28 7.35 -1.84
N MET A 39 13.54 6.40 -2.74
CA MET A 39 14.83 5.72 -2.89
C MET A 39 15.91 6.58 -3.58
N CYS A 40 15.86 7.91 -3.39
CA CYS A 40 16.77 8.86 -4.03
C CYS A 40 17.57 9.65 -2.98
N VAL A 41 18.89 9.67 -3.13
CA VAL A 41 19.74 10.62 -2.42
C VAL A 41 19.69 11.93 -3.20
N VAL A 42 18.89 12.88 -2.71
CA VAL A 42 18.71 14.18 -3.36
C VAL A 42 19.62 15.23 -2.72
N ASP A 43 20.40 15.94 -3.54
CA ASP A 43 21.03 17.20 -3.10
C ASP A 43 20.02 18.33 -3.27
N ALA A 44 19.37 18.71 -2.17
CA ALA A 44 18.35 19.76 -2.12
C ALA A 44 18.86 21.15 -2.57
N ARG A 45 20.19 21.36 -2.65
CA ARG A 45 20.77 22.62 -3.13
C ARG A 45 20.71 22.77 -4.64
N ILE A 46 20.45 21.70 -5.38
CA ILE A 46 20.38 21.70 -6.83
C ILE A 46 18.90 21.68 -7.24
N GLY A 47 18.37 22.82 -7.68
CA GLY A 47 16.93 23.02 -7.94
C GLY A 47 16.27 22.00 -8.88
N ARG A 48 17.02 21.39 -9.81
CA ARG A 48 16.48 20.34 -10.71
C ARG A 48 16.06 19.06 -9.98
N TRP A 49 16.53 18.84 -8.75
CA TRP A 49 16.19 17.65 -7.96
C TRP A 49 15.06 17.89 -6.97
N ALA A 50 14.57 19.12 -6.83
CA ALA A 50 13.44 19.44 -5.96
C ALA A 50 12.17 18.64 -6.31
N ALA A 51 11.98 18.32 -7.60
CA ALA A 51 10.89 17.44 -8.04
C ALA A 51 11.06 15.99 -7.54
N LEU A 52 12.29 15.46 -7.57
CA LEU A 52 12.60 14.11 -7.07
C LEU A 52 12.57 14.02 -5.54
N GLU A 53 12.75 15.15 -4.85
CA GLU A 53 12.56 15.22 -3.40
C GLU A 53 11.07 15.14 -3.02
N ASN A 54 10.18 15.72 -3.82
CA ASN A 54 8.76 15.82 -3.49
C ASN A 54 7.87 14.82 -4.23
N SER A 55 8.47 13.88 -4.96
CA SER A 55 7.75 12.91 -5.77
C SER A 55 8.45 11.57 -5.80
N LEU A 56 7.68 10.50 -6.03
CA LEU A 56 8.20 9.16 -6.22
C LEU A 56 8.48 8.92 -7.71
N PRO A 57 9.67 8.40 -8.05
CA PRO A 57 9.85 7.70 -9.32
C PRO A 57 9.08 6.37 -9.29
N PHE A 58 9.02 5.67 -10.43
CA PHE A 58 8.27 4.42 -10.56
C PHE A 58 8.70 3.35 -9.53
N GLU A 59 9.99 3.20 -9.29
CA GLU A 59 10.53 2.27 -8.31
C GLU A 59 10.08 2.64 -6.88
N GLY A 60 10.05 3.94 -6.59
CA GLY A 60 9.54 4.46 -5.31
C GLY A 60 8.03 4.22 -5.14
N LEU A 61 7.26 4.26 -6.23
CA LEU A 61 5.85 3.88 -6.21
C LEU A 61 5.68 2.39 -5.87
N LEU A 62 6.46 1.50 -6.49
CA LEU A 62 6.40 0.07 -6.20
C LEU A 62 6.74 -0.23 -4.74
N GLU A 63 7.81 0.39 -4.22
CA GLU A 63 8.21 0.26 -2.82
C GLU A 63 7.11 0.78 -1.87
N ALA A 64 6.46 1.90 -2.22
CA ALA A 64 5.35 2.43 -1.43
C ALA A 64 4.16 1.46 -1.38
N LEU A 65 3.84 0.80 -2.49
CA LEU A 65 2.80 -0.23 -2.55
C LEU A 65 3.16 -1.47 -1.72
N CYS A 66 4.43 -1.89 -1.74
CA CYS A 66 4.91 -2.97 -0.88
C CYS A 66 4.78 -2.61 0.61
N ARG A 67 5.06 -1.37 1.00
CA ARG A 67 4.86 -0.93 2.39
C ARG A 67 3.38 -0.91 2.76
N VAL A 68 2.53 -0.42 1.85
CA VAL A 68 1.07 -0.44 2.03
C VAL A 68 0.55 -1.86 2.24
N SER A 69 1.02 -2.84 1.48
CA SER A 69 0.55 -4.23 1.61
C SER A 69 0.94 -4.87 2.95
N VAL A 70 1.99 -4.39 3.60
CA VAL A 70 2.39 -4.85 4.94
C VAL A 70 1.51 -4.24 6.04
N VAL A 71 1.19 -2.95 5.93
CA VAL A 71 0.42 -2.24 6.97
C VAL A 71 -1.09 -2.29 6.77
N LYS A 72 -1.58 -2.59 5.56
CA LYS A 72 -3.00 -2.76 5.31
C LYS A 72 -3.42 -4.18 5.66
N GLY A 73 -4.45 -4.31 6.50
CA GLY A 73 -5.14 -5.59 6.68
C GLY A 73 -5.79 -6.01 5.36
N LEU A 74 -5.37 -7.13 4.80
CA LEU A 74 -5.92 -7.71 3.57
C LEU A 74 -6.27 -9.18 3.83
N PRO A 75 -7.31 -9.71 3.16
CA PRO A 75 -7.62 -11.12 3.24
C PRO A 75 -6.48 -11.96 2.67
N THR A 76 -6.25 -13.11 3.28
CA THR A 76 -5.30 -14.11 2.78
C THR A 76 -5.80 -14.74 1.49
N LEU A 77 -4.87 -15.23 0.66
CA LEU A 77 -5.23 -15.95 -0.56
C LEU A 77 -6.16 -17.15 -0.28
N ALA A 78 -5.95 -17.86 0.83
CA ALA A 78 -6.80 -18.97 1.24
C ALA A 78 -8.24 -18.54 1.50
N GLN A 79 -8.45 -17.41 2.17
CA GLN A 79 -9.80 -16.85 2.40
C GLN A 79 -10.48 -16.47 1.08
N VAL A 80 -9.75 -15.82 0.17
CA VAL A 80 -10.28 -15.43 -1.15
C VAL A 80 -10.70 -16.67 -1.96
N LEU A 81 -9.83 -17.68 -2.05
CA LEU A 81 -10.10 -18.93 -2.78
C LEU A 81 -11.25 -19.74 -2.17
N ALA A 82 -11.33 -19.81 -0.84
CA ALA A 82 -12.43 -20.49 -0.14
C ALA A 82 -13.80 -19.87 -0.44
N ASN A 83 -13.83 -18.59 -0.84
CA ASN A 83 -15.04 -17.88 -1.25
C ASN A 83 -15.25 -17.89 -2.78
N GLY A 84 -14.50 -18.71 -3.53
CA GLY A 84 -14.70 -18.92 -4.96
C GLY A 84 -14.09 -17.86 -5.87
N TYR A 85 -13.23 -16.99 -5.33
CA TYR A 85 -12.57 -15.94 -6.10
C TYR A 85 -11.12 -16.31 -6.41
N SER A 86 -10.66 -16.11 -7.65
CA SER A 86 -9.30 -16.46 -8.10
C SER A 86 -8.62 -15.40 -8.97
N SER A 87 -9.24 -14.22 -9.07
CA SER A 87 -8.74 -13.08 -9.86
C SER A 87 -8.69 -11.81 -9.02
N ALA A 88 -7.94 -10.80 -9.46
CA ALA A 88 -7.90 -9.49 -8.79
C ALA A 88 -9.30 -8.84 -8.71
N ALA A 89 -10.11 -8.96 -9.77
CA ALA A 89 -11.50 -8.52 -9.76
C ALA A 89 -12.33 -9.32 -8.74
N GLY A 90 -12.07 -10.63 -8.61
CA GLY A 90 -12.68 -11.47 -7.59
C GLY A 90 -12.32 -11.06 -6.16
N VAL A 91 -11.06 -10.68 -5.91
CA VAL A 91 -10.64 -10.13 -4.60
C VAL A 91 -11.42 -8.86 -4.27
N HIS A 92 -11.60 -7.96 -5.24
CA HIS A 92 -12.41 -6.75 -5.04
C HIS A 92 -13.87 -7.09 -4.72
N ALA A 93 -14.49 -7.98 -5.50
CA ALA A 93 -15.86 -8.43 -5.25
C ALA A 93 -16.01 -9.10 -3.86
N TYR A 94 -15.02 -9.89 -3.45
CA TYR A 94 -14.97 -10.46 -2.10
C TYR A 94 -14.96 -9.38 -1.03
N LEU A 95 -14.06 -8.40 -1.15
CA LEU A 95 -13.98 -7.28 -0.20
C LEU A 95 -15.28 -6.49 -0.09
N GLU A 96 -16.00 -6.28 -1.21
CA GLU A 96 -17.31 -5.61 -1.21
C GLU A 96 -18.42 -6.45 -0.58
N SER A 97 -18.26 -7.78 -0.55
CA SER A 97 -19.24 -8.70 0.04
C SER A 97 -19.10 -8.84 1.57
N LEU A 98 -17.98 -8.40 2.16
CA LEU A 98 -17.68 -8.56 3.57
C LEU A 98 -18.60 -7.73 4.48
N SER A 99 -18.97 -8.32 5.62
CA SER A 99 -19.63 -7.57 6.70
C SER A 99 -18.67 -6.57 7.35
N ARG A 100 -19.21 -5.61 8.11
CA ARG A 100 -18.37 -4.65 8.85
C ARG A 100 -17.49 -5.35 9.89
N GLU A 101 -18.01 -6.39 10.50
CA GLU A 101 -17.33 -7.23 11.48
C GLU A 101 -16.15 -7.98 10.84
N ASP A 102 -16.34 -8.54 9.63
CA ASP A 102 -15.27 -9.21 8.89
C ASP A 102 -14.16 -8.22 8.48
N VAL A 103 -14.54 -7.04 7.99
CA VAL A 103 -13.58 -5.98 7.65
C VAL A 103 -12.77 -5.57 8.88
N ALA A 104 -13.41 -5.40 10.04
CA ALA A 104 -12.72 -5.06 11.28
C ALA A 104 -11.75 -6.16 11.73
N ALA A 105 -12.14 -7.43 11.60
CA ALA A 105 -11.27 -8.57 11.93
C ALA A 105 -10.04 -8.63 11.00
N ILE A 106 -10.24 -8.40 9.69
CA ILE A 106 -9.13 -8.32 8.72
C ILE A 106 -8.23 -7.12 9.04
N ASP A 107 -8.78 -5.96 9.36
CA ASP A 107 -8.00 -4.77 9.70
C ASP A 107 -7.15 -4.99 10.97
N GLN A 108 -7.63 -5.73 11.96
CA GLN A 108 -6.85 -6.11 13.15
C GLN A 108 -5.68 -7.05 12.86
N SER A 109 -5.72 -7.77 11.73
CA SER A 109 -4.61 -8.63 11.30
C SER A 109 -3.41 -7.85 10.75
N ALA A 110 -3.57 -6.54 10.49
CA ALA A 110 -2.50 -5.69 10.00
C ALA A 110 -1.25 -5.72 10.90
N ALA A 111 -0.09 -5.61 10.27
CA ALA A 111 1.14 -5.33 10.99
C ALA A 111 1.19 -3.84 11.36
N GLY A 112 1.66 -3.53 12.58
CA GLY A 112 1.95 -2.15 12.94
C GLY A 112 3.11 -1.61 12.10
N TRP A 113 3.22 -0.28 11.98
CA TRP A 113 4.34 0.33 11.28
C TRP A 113 5.69 -0.12 11.85
N GLY A 114 6.56 -0.66 11.00
CA GLY A 114 7.87 -1.19 11.40
C GLY A 114 7.86 -2.55 12.10
N ALA A 115 6.68 -3.17 12.26
CA ALA A 115 6.57 -4.54 12.74
C ALA A 115 6.81 -5.54 11.60
N GLU A 116 7.19 -6.77 11.96
CA GLU A 116 7.33 -7.85 11.02
C GLU A 116 5.97 -8.22 10.39
N PRO A 117 5.91 -8.47 9.06
CA PRO A 117 4.68 -8.89 8.41
C PRO A 117 4.13 -10.17 9.04
N LYS A 118 2.83 -10.18 9.34
CA LYS A 118 2.15 -11.33 9.98
C LYS A 118 1.60 -12.35 8.97
N GLN A 119 1.88 -12.18 7.67
CA GLN A 119 1.31 -13.04 6.64
C GLN A 119 2.06 -14.37 6.58
N PRO A 120 1.36 -15.50 6.41
CA PRO A 120 2.01 -16.78 6.21
C PRO A 120 2.81 -16.72 4.91
N VAL A 121 4.13 -16.68 5.03
CA VAL A 121 5.03 -16.91 3.89
C VAL A 121 4.86 -18.39 3.59
N ALA A 122 4.27 -18.72 2.43
CA ALA A 122 4.27 -20.10 1.99
C ALA A 122 5.74 -20.57 2.02
N ASP A 123 6.01 -21.69 2.69
CA ASP A 123 7.34 -22.29 2.71
C ASP A 123 7.81 -22.35 1.26
N SER A 124 8.85 -21.56 0.96
CA SER A 124 9.37 -21.42 -0.39
C SER A 124 10.04 -22.75 -0.72
N VAL A 125 9.31 -23.62 -1.41
CA VAL A 125 9.83 -24.87 -2.01
C VAL A 125 10.62 -24.53 -3.27
#